data_AF-A0A345XNL5-F1
#
_entry.id   AF-A0A345XNL5-F1
#
_cell.length_a   1.000
_cell.length_b   1.000
_cell.length_c   1.000
_cell.angle_alpha   90.00
_cell.angle_beta   90.00
_cell.angle_gamma   90.00
#
_symmetry.space_group_name_H-M   'P 1'
#
loop_
_entity.id
_entity.type
_entity.pdbx_description
1 polymer ?
#
loop_
_entity_poly.entity_id
_entity_poly.type
_entity_poly.pdbx_seq_one_letter_code
_entity_poly.pdbx_strand_id
1 'polypeptide(L)'
;MPENPGGHAKPKKPRSFWKELPLLVGIALVLALVIKTFLLQAFSIPSNSMQDTLQIGDRVLVDKLTPWFGSEPERGEVVVFHDPGGWLPEQNTEQNFVQTAFSFIGLMPSADEKDLIKRVIGVGGDTVECKKGGPVEVNGKPLDEPYLYPGNAPCDDKPFGPIEVPDGKMWVMGDHREDSLDSRYHTKTDNGMVPVDKAVGRAVVVAWPLDRWSTLPVPDTFDQDGLAAKAASATPAALGLAGAIPLVMWRRRRRHAQAAGETAGPVSIKG
;
A
#
# COMPACT_ATOMS: atom_id res chain seq x y z
N MET A 1 -63.93 40.86 25.55
CA MET A 1 -63.46 39.47 25.73
C MET A 1 -64.69 38.58 25.60
N PRO A 2 -64.70 37.52 24.77
CA PRO A 2 -63.71 36.41 24.74
C PRO A 2 -63.12 36.15 23.33
N GLU A 3 -61.81 35.87 23.24
CA GLU A 3 -61.12 34.57 23.09
C GLU A 3 -60.89 34.11 21.63
N ASN A 4 -59.60 33.96 21.33
CA ASN A 4 -59.00 33.41 20.12
C ASN A 4 -58.86 31.89 20.29
N PRO A 5 -59.23 31.05 19.32
CA PRO A 5 -58.68 29.71 19.23
C PRO A 5 -57.68 29.64 18.08
N GLY A 6 -56.41 29.44 18.46
CA GLY A 6 -55.30 29.23 17.55
C GLY A 6 -55.54 28.08 16.57
N GLY A 7 -55.32 28.38 15.28
CA GLY A 7 -55.28 27.38 14.22
C GLY A 7 -53.99 26.56 14.29
N HIS A 8 -54.13 25.37 14.84
CA HIS A 8 -53.16 24.30 14.96
C HIS A 8 -52.23 24.14 13.74
N ALA A 9 -50.91 24.15 13.99
CA ALA A 9 -49.91 23.66 13.05
C ALA A 9 -50.23 22.20 12.71
N LYS A 10 -50.52 21.91 11.45
CA LYS A 10 -50.87 20.55 10.98
C LYS A 10 -49.73 19.58 11.34
N PRO A 11 -50.01 18.45 12.03
CA PRO A 11 -48.98 17.45 12.30
C PRO A 11 -48.48 16.88 10.97
N LYS A 12 -47.17 17.01 10.72
CA LYS A 12 -46.52 16.42 9.54
C LYS A 12 -46.72 14.90 9.62
N LYS A 13 -47.38 14.31 8.61
CA LYS A 13 -47.61 12.86 8.52
C LYS A 13 -46.28 12.11 8.71
N PRO A 14 -46.22 11.06 9.56
CA PRO A 14 -45.03 10.24 9.67
C PRO A 14 -44.76 9.61 8.29
N ARG A 15 -43.55 9.81 7.77
CA ARG A 15 -43.15 9.17 6.51
C ARG A 15 -43.21 7.66 6.69
N SER A 16 -43.65 6.96 5.65
CA SER A 16 -43.87 5.51 5.70
C SER A 16 -42.51 4.82 5.86
N PHE A 17 -42.28 4.24 7.04
CA PHE A 17 -41.08 3.48 7.42
C PHE A 17 -40.60 2.51 6.32
N TRP A 18 -41.53 1.86 5.63
CA TRP A 18 -41.28 0.91 4.54
C TRP A 18 -40.80 1.55 3.23
N LYS A 19 -40.97 2.87 3.04
CA LYS A 19 -40.40 3.63 1.92
C LYS A 19 -39.02 4.20 2.23
N GLU A 20 -38.74 4.50 3.50
CA GLU A 20 -37.42 4.99 3.94
C GLU A 20 -36.41 3.86 4.12
N LEU A 21 -36.88 2.65 4.49
CA LEU A 21 -36.03 1.48 4.68
C LEU A 21 -35.21 1.10 3.42
N PRO A 22 -35.79 0.98 2.21
CA PRO A 22 -34.99 0.67 1.01
C PRO A 22 -33.99 1.76 0.65
N LEU A 23 -34.32 3.04 0.90
CA LEU A 23 -33.42 4.16 0.66
C LEU A 23 -32.24 4.15 1.64
N LEU A 24 -32.48 3.91 2.93
CA LEU A 24 -31.44 3.79 3.95
C LEU A 24 -30.56 2.57 3.69
N VAL A 25 -31.15 1.42 3.35
CA VAL A 25 -30.40 0.22 2.94
C VAL A 25 -29.58 0.50 1.69
N GLY A 26 -30.14 1.19 0.70
CA GLY A 26 -29.41 1.60 -0.51
C GLY A 26 -28.21 2.50 -0.20
N ILE A 27 -28.39 3.53 0.64
CA ILE A 27 -27.31 4.41 1.09
C ILE A 27 -26.25 3.61 1.85
N ALA A 28 -26.65 2.73 2.77
CA ALA A 28 -25.73 1.88 3.52
C ALA A 28 -24.93 0.95 2.60
N LEU A 29 -25.55 0.36 1.57
CA LEU A 29 -24.88 -0.47 0.58
C LEU A 29 -23.91 0.34 -0.28
N VAL A 30 -24.28 1.54 -0.69
CA VAL A 30 -23.38 2.44 -1.45
C VAL A 30 -22.20 2.88 -0.59
N LEU A 31 -22.44 3.27 0.67
CA LEU A 31 -21.37 3.62 1.61
C LEU A 31 -20.46 2.44 1.89
N ALA A 32 -21.02 1.24 2.13
CA ALA A 32 -20.23 0.02 2.31
C ALA A 32 -19.42 -0.30 1.06
N LEU A 33 -19.99 -0.14 -0.14
CA LEU A 33 -19.26 -0.29 -1.40
C LEU A 33 -18.13 0.72 -1.48
N VAL A 34 -18.37 2.01 -1.23
CA VAL A 34 -17.35 3.06 -1.27
C VAL A 34 -16.25 2.79 -0.25
N ILE A 35 -16.57 2.45 0.99
CA ILE A 35 -15.58 2.14 2.03
C ILE A 35 -14.74 0.92 1.63
N LYS A 36 -15.39 -0.12 1.15
CA LYS A 36 -14.71 -1.34 0.70
C LYS A 36 -13.86 -1.11 -0.54
N THR A 37 -14.35 -0.31 -1.49
CA THR A 37 -13.62 -0.04 -2.72
C THR A 37 -12.53 0.99 -2.53
N PHE A 38 -12.65 1.92 -1.57
CA PHE A 38 -11.78 3.10 -1.50
C PHE A 38 -11.01 3.32 -0.20
N LEU A 39 -11.31 2.63 0.91
CA LEU A 39 -10.76 3.03 2.20
C LEU A 39 -9.91 1.96 2.86
N LEU A 40 -10.38 0.72 3.00
CA LEU A 40 -9.69 -0.26 3.85
C LEU A 40 -9.81 -1.68 3.29
N GLN A 41 -8.68 -2.31 2.95
CA GLN A 41 -8.62 -3.77 2.77
C GLN A 41 -7.93 -4.38 3.99
N ALA A 42 -8.51 -5.46 4.51
CA ALA A 42 -7.91 -6.24 5.58
C ALA A 42 -7.04 -7.36 4.98
N PHE A 43 -5.79 -7.44 5.41
CA PHE A 43 -4.86 -8.52 5.03
C PHE A 43 -4.52 -9.37 6.24
N SER A 44 -4.51 -10.69 6.07
CA SER A 44 -4.08 -11.62 7.11
C SER A 44 -2.56 -11.85 7.00
N ILE A 45 -1.87 -11.90 8.14
CA ILE A 45 -0.42 -12.13 8.20
C ILE A 45 -0.14 -13.64 8.34
N PRO A 46 0.45 -14.30 7.31
CA PRO A 46 0.66 -15.74 7.33
C PRO A 46 2.09 -16.14 7.73
N SER A 47 3.01 -15.17 7.90
CA SER A 47 4.45 -15.42 8.04
C SER A 47 5.07 -14.69 9.23
N ASN A 48 6.26 -15.13 9.59
CA ASN A 48 7.05 -14.62 10.70
C ASN A 48 7.95 -13.43 10.36
N SER A 49 8.06 -13.09 9.08
CA SER A 49 9.08 -12.16 8.60
C SER A 49 8.96 -10.72 9.13
N MET A 50 7.82 -10.40 9.75
CA MET A 50 7.53 -9.13 10.40
C MET A 50 7.30 -9.29 11.91
N GLN A 51 7.67 -10.43 12.52
CA GLN A 51 7.47 -10.68 13.96
C GLN A 51 8.02 -9.55 14.84
N ASP A 52 7.46 -9.46 16.05
CA ASP A 52 7.53 -8.32 16.98
C ASP A 52 6.60 -7.17 16.55
N THR A 53 6.65 -6.76 15.28
CA THR A 53 5.71 -5.77 14.71
C THR A 53 4.37 -6.39 14.33
N LEU A 54 4.36 -7.53 13.64
CA LEU A 54 3.20 -8.27 13.15
C LEU A 54 3.37 -9.77 13.44
N GLN A 55 2.38 -10.39 14.06
CA GLN A 55 2.40 -11.81 14.37
C GLN A 55 1.55 -12.60 13.38
N ILE A 56 1.80 -13.91 13.29
CA ILE A 56 0.94 -14.82 12.53
C ILE A 56 -0.50 -14.71 13.03
N GLY A 57 -1.44 -14.56 12.10
CA GLY A 57 -2.88 -14.46 12.38
C GLY A 57 -3.39 -13.04 12.56
N ASP A 58 -2.51 -12.04 12.59
CA ASP A 58 -2.92 -10.64 12.59
C ASP A 58 -3.72 -10.29 11.35
N ARG A 59 -4.65 -9.35 11.50
CA ARG A 59 -5.31 -8.70 10.38
C ARG A 59 -4.96 -7.22 10.38
N VAL A 60 -4.26 -6.79 9.35
CA VAL A 60 -3.87 -5.40 9.17
C VAL A 60 -4.83 -4.68 8.25
N LEU A 61 -5.16 -3.44 8.58
CA LEU A 61 -5.89 -2.54 7.69
C LEU A 61 -4.88 -1.78 6.83
N VAL A 62 -5.09 -1.87 5.53
CA VAL A 62 -4.27 -1.20 4.53
C VAL A 62 -5.02 -0.01 3.97
N ASP A 63 -4.39 1.16 4.09
CA ASP A 63 -4.80 2.38 3.43
C ASP A 63 -4.46 2.27 1.93
N LYS A 64 -5.51 2.21 1.11
CA LYS A 64 -5.43 2.13 -0.36
C LYS A 64 -5.55 3.50 -1.03
N LEU A 65 -5.49 4.59 -0.29
CA LEU A 65 -5.54 5.93 -0.86
C LEU A 65 -4.27 6.25 -1.68
N THR A 66 -3.15 5.58 -1.39
CA THR A 66 -1.83 5.72 -2.04
C THR A 66 -1.92 5.74 -3.58
N PRO A 67 -2.48 4.72 -4.27
CA PRO A 67 -2.50 4.70 -5.74
C PRO A 67 -3.52 5.67 -6.38
N TRP A 68 -4.53 6.16 -5.64
CA TRP A 68 -5.54 7.07 -6.20
C TRP A 68 -5.19 8.54 -6.08
N PHE A 69 -4.46 8.92 -5.03
CA PHE A 69 -4.03 10.30 -4.80
C PHE A 69 -2.58 10.53 -5.19
N GLY A 70 -1.86 9.48 -5.59
CA GLY A 70 -0.48 9.57 -6.06
C GLY A 70 0.52 9.77 -4.92
N SER A 71 0.15 9.45 -3.68
CA SER A 71 1.16 9.24 -2.64
C SER A 71 1.96 7.98 -3.02
N GLU A 72 3.25 8.03 -2.80
CA GLU A 72 4.15 6.89 -2.98
C GLU A 72 4.50 6.35 -1.59
N PRO A 73 4.87 5.05 -1.45
CA PRO A 73 5.36 4.52 -0.19
C PRO A 73 6.56 5.32 0.30
N GLU A 74 6.53 5.69 1.58
CA GLU A 74 7.60 6.46 2.23
C GLU A 74 8.50 5.56 3.07
N ARG A 75 9.67 6.08 3.46
CA ARG A 75 10.62 5.34 4.30
C ARG A 75 9.99 5.02 5.66
N GLY A 76 10.29 3.83 6.17
CA GLY A 76 9.80 3.31 7.43
C GLY A 76 8.35 2.85 7.43
N GLU A 77 7.58 3.08 6.36
CA GLU A 77 6.22 2.57 6.24
C GLU A 77 6.21 1.04 6.10
N VAL A 78 5.21 0.41 6.69
CA VAL A 78 4.92 -1.01 6.43
C VAL A 78 3.98 -1.06 5.24
N VAL A 79 4.41 -1.70 4.15
CA VAL A 79 3.71 -1.71 2.86
C VAL A 79 3.31 -3.14 2.48
N VAL A 80 2.09 -3.29 1.95
CA VAL A 80 1.66 -4.50 1.25
C VAL A 80 1.88 -4.31 -0.23
N PHE A 81 2.49 -5.30 -0.90
CA PHE A 81 2.76 -5.24 -2.33
C PHE A 81 2.61 -6.62 -2.99
N HIS A 82 2.24 -6.61 -4.27
CA HIS A 82 2.19 -7.82 -5.09
C HIS A 82 3.61 -8.32 -5.38
N ASP A 83 3.82 -9.64 -5.37
CA ASP A 83 5.11 -10.27 -5.73
C ASP A 83 5.62 -9.69 -7.07
N PRO A 84 6.81 -9.03 -7.08
CA PRO A 84 7.39 -8.48 -8.30
C PRO A 84 7.89 -9.57 -9.26
N GLY A 85 7.99 -10.82 -8.79
CA GLY A 85 8.29 -12.00 -9.60
C GLY A 85 9.25 -12.94 -8.89
N GLY A 86 8.78 -14.13 -8.52
CA GLY A 86 9.64 -15.20 -8.02
C GLY A 86 10.14 -14.99 -6.58
N TRP A 87 9.46 -14.14 -5.79
CA TRP A 87 9.71 -14.06 -4.35
C TRP A 87 8.91 -15.12 -3.59
N LEU A 88 7.74 -15.47 -4.10
CA LEU A 88 6.91 -16.54 -3.54
C LEU A 88 6.93 -17.77 -4.45
N PRO A 89 6.91 -19.00 -3.89
CA PRO A 89 6.69 -20.20 -4.69
C PRO A 89 5.31 -20.14 -5.35
N GLU A 90 5.16 -20.73 -6.54
CA GLU A 90 3.85 -20.86 -7.17
C GLU A 90 2.95 -21.76 -6.31
N GLN A 91 1.87 -21.18 -5.79
CA GLN A 91 0.83 -21.92 -5.07
C GLN A 91 -0.40 -22.01 -5.96
N ASN A 92 -0.78 -23.23 -6.32
CA ASN A 92 -2.04 -23.52 -6.99
C ASN A 92 -3.10 -23.78 -5.91
N THR A 93 -3.87 -22.76 -5.56
CA THR A 93 -5.00 -22.95 -4.65
C THR A 93 -6.31 -22.90 -5.44
N GLU A 94 -6.98 -24.04 -5.55
CA GLU A 94 -8.35 -24.12 -6.06
C GLU A 94 -9.28 -23.45 -5.04
N GLN A 95 -9.93 -22.34 -5.41
CA GLN A 95 -10.87 -21.65 -4.54
C GLN A 95 -12.30 -22.15 -4.72
N ASN A 96 -12.98 -22.36 -3.59
CA ASN A 96 -14.40 -22.69 -3.55
C ASN A 96 -15.23 -21.40 -3.43
N PHE A 97 -16.43 -21.36 -4.03
CA PHE A 97 -17.33 -20.19 -4.00
C PHE A 97 -17.56 -19.61 -2.60
N VAL A 98 -17.64 -20.46 -1.57
CA VAL A 98 -17.83 -20.02 -0.17
C VAL A 98 -16.61 -19.23 0.32
N GLN A 99 -15.39 -19.71 0.03
CA GLN A 99 -14.16 -18.99 0.38
C GLN A 99 -14.09 -17.67 -0.38
N THR A 100 -14.36 -17.67 -1.69
CA THR A 100 -14.42 -16.43 -2.48
C THR A 100 -15.42 -15.43 -1.92
N ALA A 101 -16.59 -15.88 -1.46
CA ALA A 101 -17.58 -15.01 -0.82
C ALA A 101 -17.08 -14.44 0.51
N PHE A 102 -16.42 -15.24 1.34
CA PHE A 102 -15.83 -14.79 2.62
C PHE A 102 -14.62 -13.87 2.45
N SER A 103 -13.74 -14.14 1.48
CA SER A 103 -12.64 -13.27 1.10
C SER A 103 -13.15 -11.98 0.48
N PHE A 104 -14.20 -12.04 -0.34
CA PHE A 104 -14.89 -10.85 -0.83
C PHE A 104 -15.39 -9.96 0.31
N ILE A 105 -15.93 -10.51 1.39
CA ILE A 105 -16.36 -9.70 2.55
C ILE A 105 -15.23 -9.44 3.57
N GLY A 106 -13.97 -9.77 3.26
CA GLY A 106 -12.79 -9.49 4.09
C GLY A 106 -12.72 -10.31 5.38
N LEU A 107 -13.49 -11.39 5.48
CA LEU A 107 -13.51 -12.27 6.66
C LEU A 107 -12.48 -13.41 6.57
N MET A 108 -11.96 -13.70 5.37
CA MET A 108 -10.94 -14.70 5.10
C MET A 108 -9.84 -14.17 4.17
N PRO A 109 -8.61 -14.73 4.23
CA PRO A 109 -7.56 -14.43 3.27
C PRO A 109 -7.99 -14.86 1.86
N SER A 110 -7.66 -14.09 0.83
CA SER A 110 -7.76 -14.52 -0.56
C SER A 110 -6.61 -15.48 -0.85
N ALA A 111 -6.88 -16.69 -1.36
CA ALA A 111 -5.86 -17.69 -1.61
C ALA A 111 -5.03 -17.43 -2.90
N ASP A 112 -5.43 -16.44 -3.70
CA ASP A 112 -4.82 -16.11 -4.99
C ASP A 112 -3.95 -14.84 -4.93
N GLU A 113 -3.94 -14.13 -3.80
CA GLU A 113 -3.17 -12.89 -3.65
C GLU A 113 -1.74 -13.25 -3.22
N LYS A 114 -0.80 -13.20 -4.18
CA LYS A 114 0.65 -13.28 -3.95
C LYS A 114 1.17 -11.97 -3.34
N ASP A 115 0.62 -11.61 -2.19
CA ASP A 115 0.91 -10.35 -1.52
C ASP A 115 1.92 -10.56 -0.41
N LEU A 116 2.89 -9.66 -0.34
CA LEU A 116 3.90 -9.62 0.70
C LEU A 116 3.73 -8.33 1.51
N ILE A 117 4.17 -8.38 2.77
CA ILE A 117 4.20 -7.23 3.67
C ILE A 117 5.59 -7.08 4.24
N LYS A 118 6.16 -5.89 4.09
CA LYS A 118 7.53 -5.54 4.51
C LYS A 118 7.61 -4.07 4.91
N ARG A 119 8.68 -3.67 5.58
CA ARG A 119 9.00 -2.27 5.84
C ARG A 119 9.81 -1.68 4.70
N VAL A 120 9.44 -0.50 4.23
CA VAL A 120 10.22 0.29 3.28
C VAL A 120 11.44 0.85 4.01
N ILE A 121 12.64 0.52 3.54
CA ILE A 121 13.90 1.03 4.11
C ILE A 121 14.44 2.17 3.23
N GLY A 122 14.33 2.04 1.91
CA GLY A 122 14.75 3.07 0.96
C GLY A 122 13.75 3.23 -0.18
N VAL A 123 13.66 4.44 -0.70
CA VAL A 123 12.84 4.82 -1.86
C VAL A 123 13.73 5.40 -2.96
N GLY A 124 13.16 5.68 -4.14
CA GLY A 124 13.89 6.24 -5.27
C GLY A 124 14.84 7.39 -4.90
N GLY A 125 16.10 7.27 -5.33
CA GLY A 125 17.19 8.20 -5.05
C GLY A 125 17.98 7.89 -3.78
N ASP A 126 17.54 6.95 -2.94
CA ASP A 126 18.31 6.54 -1.75
C ASP A 126 19.48 5.65 -2.09
N THR A 127 20.53 5.73 -1.28
CA THR A 127 21.55 4.69 -1.18
C THR A 127 21.38 3.93 0.12
N VAL A 128 21.20 2.61 0.05
CA VAL A 128 21.10 1.72 1.21
C VAL A 128 22.34 0.83 1.33
N GLU A 129 22.86 0.69 2.54
CA GLU A 129 24.01 -0.16 2.84
C GLU A 129 23.84 -0.79 4.23
N CYS A 130 24.36 -1.99 4.43
CA CYS A 130 24.49 -2.56 5.76
C CYS A 130 25.69 -3.50 5.81
N LYS A 131 26.62 -3.18 6.72
CA LYS A 131 27.82 -3.99 6.98
C LYS A 131 27.54 -4.96 8.11
N LYS A 132 28.17 -6.13 8.07
CA LYS A 132 28.08 -7.12 9.15
C LYS A 132 28.46 -6.49 10.49
N GLY A 133 27.61 -6.67 11.51
CA GLY A 133 27.74 -6.11 12.85
C GLY A 133 27.40 -4.62 12.95
N GLY A 134 26.97 -3.98 11.86
CA GLY A 134 26.63 -2.57 11.80
C GLY A 134 25.13 -2.31 11.61
N PRO A 135 24.71 -1.04 11.72
CA PRO A 135 23.35 -0.63 11.40
C PRO A 135 23.11 -0.69 9.89
N VAL A 136 21.82 -0.74 9.51
CA VAL A 136 21.43 -0.32 8.16
C VAL A 136 21.66 1.18 8.05
N GLU A 137 22.29 1.62 6.97
CA GLU A 137 22.49 3.01 6.65
C GLU A 137 21.66 3.40 5.42
N VAL A 138 20.99 4.54 5.50
CA VAL A 138 20.29 5.17 4.37
C VAL A 138 20.96 6.51 4.12
N ASN A 139 21.47 6.73 2.90
CA ASN A 139 22.23 7.94 2.54
C ASN A 139 23.40 8.24 3.50
N GLY A 140 24.06 7.19 4.01
CA GLY A 140 25.15 7.26 4.98
C GLY A 140 24.72 7.65 6.41
N LYS A 141 23.42 7.61 6.70
CA LYS A 141 22.87 7.81 8.05
C LYS A 141 22.48 6.47 8.66
N PRO A 142 23.05 6.09 9.82
CA PRO A 142 22.66 4.86 10.48
C PRO A 142 21.22 4.95 10.99
N LEU A 143 20.47 3.87 10.81
CA LEU A 143 19.14 3.71 11.37
C LEU A 143 19.21 3.17 12.79
N ASP A 144 18.35 3.69 13.66
CA ASP A 144 17.98 3.10 14.94
C ASP A 144 16.71 2.28 14.73
N GLU A 145 16.80 0.96 14.90
CA GLU A 145 15.76 0.01 14.49
C GLU A 145 15.15 -0.69 15.71
N PRO A 146 14.39 0.01 16.58
CA PRO A 146 13.81 -0.57 17.79
C PRO A 146 12.69 -1.57 17.53
N TYR A 147 12.27 -1.71 16.26
CA TYR A 147 11.21 -2.59 15.78
C TYR A 147 11.73 -3.97 15.35
N LEU A 148 13.04 -4.21 15.46
CA LEU A 148 13.63 -5.49 15.14
C LEU A 148 13.18 -6.57 16.12
N TYR A 149 12.98 -7.78 15.60
CA TYR A 149 12.69 -8.93 16.45
C TYR A 149 13.83 -9.12 17.49
N PRO A 150 13.50 -9.37 18.78
CA PRO A 150 14.48 -9.37 19.85
C PRO A 150 15.66 -10.31 19.60
N GLY A 151 16.87 -9.75 19.62
CA GLY A 151 18.11 -10.48 19.42
C GLY A 151 18.61 -10.53 17.97
N ASN A 152 17.84 -10.06 17.00
CA ASN A 152 18.35 -9.90 15.64
C ASN A 152 19.31 -8.72 15.52
N ALA A 153 20.34 -8.91 14.70
CA ALA A 153 21.11 -7.80 14.17
C ALA A 153 20.46 -7.28 12.86
N PRO A 154 20.72 -6.02 12.48
CA PRO A 154 20.16 -5.43 11.26
C PRO A 154 20.43 -6.22 9.97
N CYS A 155 21.61 -6.83 9.82
CA CYS A 155 22.00 -7.55 8.61
C CYS A 155 23.13 -8.57 8.79
N ASP A 156 23.32 -9.16 9.98
CA ASP A 156 24.43 -10.11 10.20
C ASP A 156 24.34 -11.36 9.34
N ASP A 157 23.10 -11.80 9.08
CA ASP A 157 22.74 -12.90 8.19
C ASP A 157 23.08 -12.58 6.73
N LYS A 158 22.85 -11.33 6.33
CA LYS A 158 22.96 -10.89 4.94
C LYS A 158 23.36 -9.41 4.82
N PRO A 159 24.65 -9.08 4.93
CA PRO A 159 25.16 -7.76 4.60
C PRO A 159 24.90 -7.43 3.13
N PHE A 160 24.72 -6.15 2.82
CA PHE A 160 24.41 -5.68 1.48
C PHE A 160 24.91 -4.26 1.24
N GLY A 161 24.89 -3.85 -0.02
CA GLY A 161 25.18 -2.47 -0.40
C GLY A 161 26.65 -2.15 -0.64
N PRO A 162 26.94 -0.88 -0.99
CA PRO A 162 25.94 0.18 -1.22
C PRO A 162 25.09 -0.09 -2.47
N ILE A 163 23.78 0.15 -2.37
CA ILE A 163 22.81 -0.01 -3.46
C ILE A 163 22.03 1.29 -3.62
N GLU A 164 22.06 1.86 -4.82
CA GLU A 164 21.21 3.00 -5.19
C GLU A 164 19.83 2.49 -5.62
N VAL A 165 18.78 2.99 -4.99
CA VAL A 165 17.39 2.65 -5.28
C VAL A 165 16.92 3.51 -6.46
N PRO A 166 16.57 2.93 -7.62
CA PRO A 166 16.12 3.71 -8.76
C PRO A 166 14.78 4.39 -8.51
N ASP A 167 14.52 5.50 -9.22
CA ASP A 167 13.22 6.16 -9.22
C ASP A 167 12.08 5.18 -9.56
N GLY A 168 10.96 5.31 -8.85
CA GLY A 168 9.80 4.41 -9.00
C GLY A 168 9.99 3.01 -8.41
N LYS A 169 11.03 2.80 -7.61
CA LYS A 169 11.26 1.56 -6.86
C LYS A 169 11.49 1.83 -5.37
N MET A 170 11.39 0.76 -4.58
CA MET A 170 11.65 0.74 -3.16
C MET A 170 12.50 -0.47 -2.77
N TRP A 171 13.33 -0.28 -1.74
CA TRP A 171 14.06 -1.34 -1.05
C TRP A 171 13.33 -1.67 0.25
N VAL A 172 12.86 -2.91 0.37
CA VAL A 172 12.03 -3.36 1.50
C VAL A 172 12.70 -4.47 2.31
N MET A 173 12.52 -4.47 3.62
CA MET A 173 13.07 -5.48 4.53
C MET A 173 12.01 -5.94 5.53
N GLY A 174 12.13 -7.18 5.99
CA GLY A 174 11.33 -7.68 7.11
C GLY A 174 11.90 -7.21 8.46
N ASP A 175 11.04 -7.01 9.44
CA ASP A 175 11.45 -6.62 10.79
C ASP A 175 12.08 -7.80 11.56
N HIS A 176 11.70 -9.04 11.22
CA HIS A 176 12.39 -10.25 11.65
C HIS A 176 13.47 -10.61 10.63
N ARG A 177 14.65 -9.98 10.76
CA ARG A 177 15.71 -9.98 9.72
C ARG A 177 16.14 -11.37 9.29
N GLU A 178 16.34 -12.28 10.24
CA GLU A 178 16.81 -13.64 9.97
C GLU A 178 15.72 -14.57 9.39
N ASP A 179 14.43 -14.23 9.53
CA ASP A 179 13.29 -15.00 9.00
C ASP A 179 12.56 -14.27 7.87
N SER A 180 13.30 -13.44 7.12
CA SER A 180 12.75 -12.62 6.04
C SER A 180 13.53 -12.77 4.73
N LEU A 181 12.93 -13.47 3.77
CA LEU A 181 13.34 -13.44 2.37
C LEU A 181 12.82 -12.15 1.72
N ASP A 182 13.54 -11.06 1.91
CA ASP A 182 13.21 -9.72 1.39
C ASP A 182 14.18 -9.28 0.28
N SER A 183 14.32 -7.97 0.04
CA SER A 183 15.16 -7.40 -1.02
C SER A 183 16.60 -7.93 -0.98
N ARG A 184 17.13 -8.18 0.22
CA ARG A 184 18.49 -8.70 0.43
C ARG A 184 18.72 -10.09 -0.19
N TYR A 185 17.65 -10.88 -0.32
CA TYR A 185 17.70 -12.26 -0.79
C TYR A 185 17.27 -12.41 -2.25
N HIS A 186 16.44 -11.49 -2.75
CA HIS A 186 15.88 -11.56 -4.10
C HIS A 186 16.66 -10.77 -5.15
N THR A 187 17.98 -10.66 -5.01
CA THR A 187 18.83 -9.87 -5.92
C THR A 187 18.87 -10.39 -7.36
N LYS A 188 18.37 -11.60 -7.62
CA LYS A 188 18.20 -12.13 -8.99
C LYS A 188 16.98 -11.56 -9.71
N THR A 189 15.96 -11.12 -8.96
CA THR A 189 14.77 -10.47 -9.50
C THR A 189 14.92 -8.97 -9.28
N ASP A 190 15.15 -8.23 -10.35
CA ASP A 190 15.21 -6.78 -10.33
C ASP A 190 16.17 -6.20 -9.26
N ASN A 191 17.30 -6.88 -9.04
CA ASN A 191 18.29 -6.57 -8.01
C ASN A 191 17.72 -6.45 -6.58
N GLY A 192 16.60 -7.11 -6.30
CA GLY A 192 15.93 -7.09 -5.00
C GLY A 192 15.00 -5.89 -4.81
N MET A 193 14.91 -4.98 -5.77
CA MET A 193 14.02 -3.82 -5.66
C MET A 193 12.58 -4.19 -6.02
N VAL A 194 11.64 -3.48 -5.40
CA VAL A 194 10.21 -3.63 -5.67
C VAL A 194 9.71 -2.38 -6.38
N PRO A 195 9.05 -2.51 -7.55
CA PRO A 195 8.38 -1.38 -8.20
C PRO A 195 7.30 -0.76 -7.32
N VAL A 196 7.25 0.58 -7.25
CA VAL A 196 6.23 1.30 -6.46
C VAL A 196 4.81 1.02 -6.96
N ASP A 197 4.63 0.75 -8.26
CA ASP A 197 3.32 0.40 -8.85
C ASP A 197 2.80 -1.00 -8.44
N LYS A 198 3.63 -1.81 -7.78
CA LYS A 198 3.23 -3.07 -7.14
C LYS A 198 2.74 -2.87 -5.70
N ALA A 199 2.93 -1.69 -5.11
CA ALA A 199 2.42 -1.39 -3.79
C ALA A 199 0.88 -1.33 -3.80
N VAL A 200 0.28 -2.17 -2.98
CA VAL A 200 -1.18 -2.20 -2.76
C VAL A 200 -1.59 -1.08 -1.82
N GLY A 201 -0.77 -0.79 -0.81
CA GLY A 201 -0.99 0.31 0.13
C GLY A 201 -0.21 0.16 1.42
N ARG A 202 -0.32 1.18 2.29
CA ARG A 202 0.33 1.22 3.61
C ARG A 202 -0.52 0.49 4.65
N ALA A 203 0.08 -0.45 5.37
CA ALA A 203 -0.53 -1.00 6.58
C ALA A 203 -0.44 0.02 7.71
N VAL A 204 -1.59 0.41 8.28
CA VAL A 204 -1.67 1.49 9.28
C VAL A 204 -2.08 1.00 10.67
N VAL A 205 -2.82 -0.09 10.76
CA VAL A 205 -3.40 -0.60 12.01
C VAL A 205 -3.47 -2.12 11.99
N VAL A 206 -3.08 -2.76 13.09
CA VAL A 206 -3.47 -4.15 13.40
C VAL A 206 -4.88 -4.09 13.99
N ALA A 207 -5.88 -4.60 13.27
CA ALA A 207 -7.30 -4.53 13.65
C ALA A 207 -7.82 -5.81 14.32
N TRP A 208 -7.08 -6.91 14.22
CA TRP A 208 -7.42 -8.19 14.84
C TRP A 208 -6.15 -8.99 15.13
N PRO A 209 -6.09 -9.76 16.24
CA PRO A 209 -7.13 -9.93 17.26
C PRO A 209 -7.32 -8.68 18.14
N LEU A 210 -8.49 -8.54 18.79
CA LEU A 210 -8.88 -7.29 19.47
C LEU A 210 -7.96 -6.93 20.66
N ASP A 211 -7.33 -7.92 21.28
CA ASP A 211 -6.33 -7.77 22.33
C ASP A 211 -4.96 -7.29 21.81
N ARG A 212 -4.78 -7.25 20.49
CA ARG A 212 -3.57 -6.77 19.81
C ARG A 212 -3.83 -5.60 18.88
N TRP A 213 -4.88 -4.84 19.14
CA TRP A 213 -5.15 -3.61 18.41
C TRP A 213 -4.01 -2.61 18.61
N SER A 214 -3.35 -2.22 17.52
CA SER A 214 -2.22 -1.29 17.55
C SER A 214 -2.10 -0.51 16.24
N THR A 215 -1.46 0.66 16.31
CA THR A 215 -1.09 1.44 15.11
C THR A 215 0.30 1.04 14.64
N LEU A 216 0.58 1.24 13.35
CA LEU A 216 1.89 1.03 12.72
C LEU A 216 2.53 2.38 12.35
N PRO A 217 3.12 3.10 13.34
CA PRO A 217 3.80 4.36 13.08
C PRO A 217 5.09 4.15 12.29
N VAL A 218 5.54 5.21 11.63
CA VAL A 218 6.88 5.28 11.05
C VAL A 218 7.86 5.55 12.20
N PRO A 219 8.95 4.78 12.34
CA PRO A 219 9.96 5.03 13.38
C PRO A 219 10.72 6.35 13.14
N ASP A 220 10.98 7.10 14.21
CA ASP A 220 11.63 8.43 14.19
C ASP A 220 13.00 8.43 13.49
N THR A 221 13.66 7.28 13.37
CA THR A 221 14.93 7.17 12.64
C THR A 221 14.83 7.56 11.16
N PHE A 222 13.62 7.50 10.58
CA PHE A 222 13.38 7.90 9.19
C PHE A 222 13.14 9.40 9.02
N ASP A 223 12.95 10.14 10.11
CA ASP A 223 12.78 11.60 10.13
C ASP A 223 14.12 12.36 10.24
N GLN A 224 15.25 11.66 10.20
CA GLN A 224 16.57 12.26 10.32
C GLN A 224 16.86 13.28 9.21
N ASP A 225 17.48 14.41 9.59
CA ASP A 225 17.93 15.43 8.66
C ASP A 225 18.88 14.85 7.59
N GLY A 226 18.51 15.04 6.32
CA GLY A 226 19.23 14.53 5.17
C GLY A 226 18.71 13.19 4.61
N LEU A 227 17.72 12.56 5.27
CA LEU A 227 16.95 11.44 4.69
C LEU A 227 15.74 11.89 3.87
N ALA A 228 15.19 13.07 4.16
CA ALA A 228 14.25 13.73 3.26
C ALA A 228 14.99 14.01 1.94
N ALA A 229 14.80 13.12 0.95
CA ALA A 229 15.40 13.28 -0.36
C ALA A 229 15.15 14.71 -0.86
N LYS A 230 16.10 15.21 -1.66
CA LYS A 230 15.87 16.23 -2.68
C LYS A 230 14.57 15.87 -3.41
N ALA A 231 13.43 16.35 -2.91
CA ALA A 231 12.22 16.43 -3.69
C ALA A 231 12.69 17.15 -4.95
N ALA A 232 12.57 16.45 -6.08
CA ALA A 232 12.88 17.01 -7.37
C ALA A 232 12.37 18.44 -7.37
N SER A 233 13.24 19.36 -7.75
CA SER A 233 12.94 20.77 -7.94
C SER A 233 11.95 20.93 -9.11
N ALA A 234 10.73 20.43 -8.91
CA ALA A 234 9.56 20.82 -9.65
C ALA A 234 9.22 22.20 -9.12
N THR A 235 9.83 23.21 -9.74
CA THR A 235 9.35 24.58 -9.67
C THR A 235 7.85 24.53 -9.97
N PRO A 236 6.97 24.99 -9.06
CA PRO A 236 5.57 25.14 -9.42
C PRO A 236 5.53 26.24 -10.47
N ALA A 237 5.35 25.86 -11.72
CA ALA A 237 4.89 26.78 -12.75
C ALA A 237 3.50 27.24 -12.32
N ALA A 238 3.46 28.38 -11.64
CA ALA A 238 2.25 29.09 -11.29
C ALA A 238 1.54 29.51 -12.59
N LEU A 239 0.67 28.66 -13.10
CA LEU A 239 -0.27 28.99 -14.17
C LEU A 239 -1.58 28.19 -13.98
N GLY A 240 -2.59 28.88 -13.48
CA GLY A 240 -3.98 28.69 -13.92
C GLY A 240 -4.81 27.63 -13.19
N LEU A 241 -5.47 28.05 -12.11
CA LEU A 241 -6.75 27.49 -11.68
C LEU A 241 -7.80 27.72 -12.79
N ALA A 242 -7.97 26.75 -13.70
CA ALA A 242 -9.20 26.43 -14.43
C ALA A 242 -8.90 25.38 -15.53
N GLY A 243 -9.09 24.09 -15.24
CA GLY A 243 -9.04 23.06 -16.29
C GLY A 243 -8.59 21.66 -15.89
N ALA A 244 -8.64 21.28 -14.61
CA ALA A 244 -8.01 20.03 -14.13
C ALA A 244 -8.75 18.71 -14.48
N ILE A 245 -9.89 18.74 -15.17
CA ILE A 245 -10.62 17.49 -15.51
C ILE A 245 -10.31 16.96 -16.94
N PRO A 246 -10.17 17.79 -18.01
CA PRO A 246 -9.91 17.24 -19.34
C PRO A 246 -8.44 16.83 -19.58
N LEU A 247 -7.47 17.39 -18.85
CA LEU A 247 -6.04 17.16 -19.10
C LEU A 247 -5.56 15.75 -18.70
N VAL A 248 -6.15 15.15 -17.67
CA VAL A 248 -5.81 13.80 -17.20
C VAL A 248 -6.25 12.74 -18.23
N MET A 249 -7.42 12.92 -18.87
CA MET A 249 -7.88 12.04 -19.95
C MET A 249 -7.04 12.19 -21.23
N TRP A 250 -6.59 13.39 -21.56
CA TRP A 250 -5.76 13.64 -22.74
C TRP A 250 -4.34 13.04 -22.60
N ARG A 251 -3.74 13.14 -21.41
CA ARG A 251 -2.42 12.55 -21.12
C ARG A 251 -2.43 11.02 -21.17
N ARG A 252 -3.55 10.37 -20.84
CA ARG A 252 -3.71 8.90 -20.91
C ARG A 252 -3.91 8.40 -22.35
N ARG A 253 -4.64 9.14 -23.21
CA ARG A 253 -4.80 8.78 -24.62
C ARG A 253 -3.50 8.84 -25.42
N ARG A 254 -2.61 9.79 -25.13
CA ARG A 254 -1.31 9.89 -25.85
C ARG A 254 -0.32 8.77 -25.47
N ARG A 255 -0.31 8.31 -24.21
CA ARG A 255 0.57 7.21 -23.78
C ARG A 255 0.13 5.86 -24.37
N HIS A 256 -1.17 5.61 -24.51
CA HIS A 256 -1.65 4.41 -25.21
C HIS A 256 -1.41 4.43 -26.73
N ALA A 257 -1.38 5.61 -27.37
CA ALA A 257 -1.08 5.72 -28.79
C ALA A 257 0.41 5.46 -29.11
N GLN A 258 1.33 5.75 -28.18
CA GLN A 258 2.76 5.50 -28.36
C GLN A 258 3.12 4.01 -28.15
N ALA A 259 2.42 3.30 -27.26
CA ALA A 259 2.62 1.86 -27.04
C ALA A 259 2.03 0.97 -28.15
N ALA A 260 1.19 1.52 -29.04
CA ALA A 260 0.57 0.79 -30.16
C ALA A 260 1.25 1.04 -31.52
N GLY A 261 2.30 1.87 -31.58
CA GLY A 261 2.97 2.28 -32.82
C GLY A 261 4.27 1.53 -33.14
N GLU A 262 4.75 0.66 -32.26
CA GLU A 262 6.08 0.03 -32.39
C GLU A 262 6.08 -1.38 -33.01
N THR A 263 4.96 -1.82 -33.61
CA THR A 263 4.84 -3.12 -34.29
C THR A 263 4.46 -2.98 -35.77
N ALA A 264 5.21 -2.19 -36.54
CA ALA A 264 5.15 -2.25 -38.01
C ALA A 264 6.45 -1.75 -38.67
N GLY A 265 7.53 -2.54 -38.55
CA GLY A 265 8.72 -2.39 -39.41
C GLY A 265 8.60 -3.26 -40.68
N PRO A 266 8.94 -2.76 -41.88
CA PRO A 266 8.75 -3.51 -43.13
C PRO A 266 9.82 -4.60 -43.31
N VAL A 267 9.38 -5.79 -43.69
CA VAL A 267 10.23 -6.89 -44.17
C VAL A 267 10.74 -6.52 -45.57
N SER A 268 12.05 -6.29 -45.67
CA SER A 268 12.75 -6.09 -46.94
C SER A 268 13.18 -7.45 -47.50
N ILE A 269 12.51 -7.90 -48.56
CA ILE A 269 12.97 -9.02 -49.39
C ILE A 269 13.78 -8.42 -50.55
N LYS A 270 15.09 -8.69 -50.56
CA LYS A 270 15.95 -8.53 -51.75
C LYS A 270 16.09 -9.89 -52.44
N GLY A 271 15.90 -9.88 -53.76
CA GLY A 271 16.45 -10.89 -54.66
C GLY A 271 17.93 -10.66 -54.93
#